data_AF-A0A845ETZ9-F1
#
_entry.id   AF-A0A845ETZ9-F1
#
_cell.length_a   1.000
_cell.length_b   1.000
_cell.length_c   1.000
_cell.angle_alpha   90.00
_cell.angle_beta   90.00
_cell.angle_gamma   90.00
#
_symmetry.space_group_name_H-M   'P 1'
#
loop_
_entity.id
_entity.type
_entity.pdbx_description
1 polymer ?
#
loop_
_entity_poly.entity_id
_entity_poly.type
_entity_poly.pdbx_seq_one_letter_code
_entity_poly.pdbx_strand_id
1 'polypeptide(L)'
;MRKVVLYLLVVLLLGGVLIPMNGYAASDEHRELKSEINKVRQEKGTPFTKEEMGNIQNQVKDKLATDPNKVKTLTDYWENEPNDSFNQSNLLNLDDTVYGTFEWEDVDMYQIEVKNPMELLVSGTAQRGIDLGFLLADGYGNWLEPDAADVFDGIQVQLYMIPEGTYYIGAVDLEGGGSDSMYALSAMNMEYIQRISGDDRYETAIEIARAGWPDGADNVVLATGTTFPDALAGAPLAFQMDAPILLTPKAKLDQRVRKLMKDFGVKKVTILGGPNAVSSAVENELKKELKLTVNRIQGDNRYETAAAIAETLLPNRTAVVAYGGNFPDALSMAPYAAMYGHPIFLTDINELSQATKKAMSSYTKTYVIGGPNAISEKVSKQLPSPTRIQGNDRYETSIAVTKKLDLPTGGVFVATGEGFADALTGSVLAAKFGAPTILTKKNQLPDSTYNFFKEEQTTDYIILGGESAVGTGVEDDIFSVD
;
A
#
# COMPACT_ATOMS: atom_id res chain seq x y z
N MET A 1 7.42 20.22 1.78
CA MET A 1 8.91 20.16 1.86
C MET A 1 9.43 18.82 2.38
N ARG A 2 9.29 18.41 3.66
CA ARG A 2 9.77 17.07 4.10
C ARG A 2 9.06 15.87 3.46
N LYS A 3 7.77 16.03 3.07
CA LYS A 3 6.94 15.01 2.40
C LYS A 3 7.44 14.64 0.99
N VAL A 4 7.84 15.65 0.20
CA VAL A 4 8.39 15.48 -1.17
C VAL A 4 9.75 14.77 -1.13
N VAL A 5 10.59 15.09 -0.13
CA VAL A 5 11.93 14.49 0.03
C VAL A 5 11.89 13.01 0.39
N LEU A 6 10.88 12.56 1.16
CA LEU A 6 10.75 11.14 1.53
C LEU A 6 10.20 10.30 0.36
N TYR A 7 9.26 10.87 -0.42
CA TYR A 7 8.72 10.24 -1.62
C TYR A 7 9.78 10.08 -2.73
N LEU A 8 10.60 11.11 -2.97
CA LEU A 8 11.74 11.04 -3.90
C LEU A 8 12.74 9.93 -3.53
N LEU A 9 12.98 9.71 -2.23
CA LEU A 9 13.85 8.65 -1.74
C LEU A 9 13.29 7.24 -2.03
N VAL A 10 11.97 7.08 -2.03
CA VAL A 10 11.30 5.78 -2.29
C VAL A 10 11.19 5.50 -3.79
N VAL A 11 10.88 6.52 -4.61
CA VAL A 11 10.84 6.41 -6.08
C VAL A 11 12.24 6.11 -6.66
N LEU A 12 13.30 6.75 -6.14
CA LEU A 12 14.69 6.46 -6.52
C LEU A 12 15.17 5.06 -6.11
N LEU A 13 14.56 4.45 -5.08
CA LEU A 13 14.92 3.12 -4.59
C LEU A 13 14.13 1.98 -5.27
N LEU A 14 12.92 2.25 -5.76
CA LEU A 14 12.04 1.25 -6.39
C LEU A 14 12.12 1.23 -7.93
N GLY A 15 12.51 2.34 -8.57
CA GLY A 15 12.48 2.51 -10.03
C GLY A 15 13.69 1.97 -10.83
N GLY A 16 14.67 1.31 -10.21
CA GLY A 16 15.65 0.47 -10.93
C GLY A 16 16.52 1.11 -12.04
N VAL A 17 16.58 2.45 -12.20
CA VAL A 17 17.43 3.11 -13.21
C VAL A 17 18.27 4.22 -12.57
N LEU A 18 19.46 3.85 -12.10
CA LEU A 18 20.56 4.78 -11.84
C LEU A 18 21.42 4.85 -13.10
N ILE A 19 21.22 5.87 -13.94
CA ILE A 19 22.25 6.30 -14.90
C ILE A 19 22.96 7.51 -14.29
N PRO A 20 24.25 7.42 -13.94
CA PRO A 20 24.96 8.53 -13.33
C PRO A 20 25.36 9.54 -14.42
N MET A 21 24.73 10.72 -14.45
CA MET A 21 25.24 11.85 -15.23
C MET A 21 26.23 12.66 -14.38
N ASN A 22 27.53 12.36 -14.49
CA ASN A 22 28.59 13.03 -13.74
C ASN A 22 28.96 14.41 -14.30
N GLY A 23 28.80 15.45 -13.47
CA GLY A 23 29.73 16.57 -13.23
C GLY A 23 29.94 17.63 -14.32
N TYR A 24 29.90 18.93 -13.98
CA TYR A 24 30.91 19.96 -14.31
C TYR A 24 30.52 21.30 -13.66
N ALA A 25 31.53 22.08 -13.27
CA ALA A 25 31.41 23.43 -12.73
C ALA A 25 31.25 24.49 -13.84
N ALA A 26 30.53 25.58 -13.54
CA ALA A 26 30.30 26.70 -14.44
C ALA A 26 31.59 27.49 -14.76
N SER A 27 31.74 27.94 -16.01
CA SER A 27 32.87 28.75 -16.51
C SER A 27 32.70 30.25 -16.17
N ASP A 28 33.76 31.05 -16.34
CA ASP A 28 33.76 32.47 -15.92
C ASP A 28 32.85 33.40 -16.74
N GLU A 29 32.47 33.03 -17.98
CA GLU A 29 31.43 33.72 -18.76
C GLU A 29 30.02 33.56 -18.14
N HIS A 30 29.82 32.50 -17.35
CA HIS A 30 28.60 32.23 -16.57
C HIS A 30 28.39 33.23 -15.42
N ARG A 31 29.41 34.01 -15.01
CA ARG A 31 29.29 35.07 -13.99
C ARG A 31 28.82 36.40 -14.57
N GLU A 32 29.14 36.68 -15.84
CA GLU A 32 28.73 37.90 -16.53
C GLU A 32 27.25 37.85 -16.93
N LEU A 33 26.75 36.71 -17.42
CA LEU A 33 25.32 36.51 -17.71
C LEU A 33 24.46 36.42 -16.42
N LYS A 34 24.99 35.80 -15.35
CA LYS A 34 24.38 35.89 -14.01
C LYS A 34 24.31 37.32 -13.49
N SER A 35 25.20 38.22 -13.88
CA SER A 35 25.14 39.64 -13.49
C SER A 35 24.03 40.40 -14.20
N GLU A 36 23.72 40.08 -15.47
CA GLU A 36 22.59 40.65 -16.20
C GLU A 36 21.25 40.08 -15.75
N ILE A 37 21.17 38.76 -15.54
CA ILE A 37 19.99 38.09 -14.96
C ILE A 37 19.77 38.55 -13.51
N ASN A 38 20.82 38.74 -12.69
CA ASN A 38 20.68 39.33 -11.35
C ASN A 38 20.30 40.81 -11.38
N LYS A 39 20.58 41.55 -12.46
CA LYS A 39 20.10 42.92 -12.67
C LYS A 39 18.59 42.95 -12.88
N VAL A 40 18.06 41.98 -13.62
CA VAL A 40 16.60 41.75 -13.78
C VAL A 40 15.98 41.19 -12.49
N ARG A 41 16.70 40.31 -11.78
CA ARG A 41 16.27 39.67 -10.52
C ARG A 41 16.28 40.63 -9.32
N GLN A 42 17.19 41.60 -9.26
CA GLN A 42 17.22 42.63 -8.20
C GLN A 42 16.06 43.63 -8.31
N GLU A 43 15.34 43.67 -9.43
CA GLU A 43 14.24 44.62 -9.63
C GLU A 43 12.82 44.04 -9.55
N LYS A 44 12.57 42.71 -9.45
CA LYS A 44 11.16 42.21 -9.46
C LYS A 44 10.67 41.11 -8.52
N GLY A 45 11.37 40.01 -8.27
CA GLY A 45 10.87 38.99 -7.32
C GLY A 45 9.41 38.51 -7.48
N THR A 46 8.90 38.32 -8.71
CA THR A 46 7.50 37.87 -8.97
C THR A 46 7.38 36.88 -10.15
N PRO A 47 6.33 36.04 -10.21
CA PRO A 47 6.08 35.03 -11.26
C PRO A 47 5.99 35.57 -12.70
N PHE A 48 6.05 34.65 -13.69
CA PHE A 48 5.81 34.94 -15.10
C PHE A 48 4.53 35.77 -15.29
N THR A 49 4.59 36.78 -16.15
CA THR A 49 3.44 37.62 -16.44
C THR A 49 2.42 36.87 -17.29
N LYS A 50 1.16 37.31 -17.20
CA LYS A 50 0.03 36.78 -17.98
C LYS A 50 0.26 36.82 -19.51
N GLU A 51 1.16 37.69 -19.96
CA GLU A 51 1.53 37.88 -21.37
C GLU A 51 2.59 36.86 -21.81
N GLU A 52 3.58 36.58 -20.97
CA GLU A 52 4.60 35.54 -21.19
C GLU A 52 3.98 34.14 -21.19
N MET A 53 3.13 33.86 -20.20
CA MET A 53 2.33 32.62 -20.22
C MET A 53 1.36 32.60 -21.40
N GLY A 54 0.78 33.76 -21.77
CA GLY A 54 -0.10 33.85 -22.93
C GLY A 54 0.58 33.48 -24.23
N ASN A 55 1.85 33.83 -24.43
CA ASN A 55 2.58 33.52 -25.66
C ASN A 55 2.91 32.02 -25.78
N ILE A 56 3.39 31.41 -24.69
CA ILE A 56 3.62 29.95 -24.61
C ILE A 56 2.29 29.19 -24.82
N GLN A 57 1.21 29.63 -24.15
CA GLN A 57 -0.12 29.03 -24.29
C GLN A 57 -0.72 29.21 -25.69
N ASN A 58 -0.43 30.32 -26.39
CA ASN A 58 -0.96 30.60 -27.74
C ASN A 58 -0.26 29.76 -28.81
N GLN A 59 1.04 29.49 -28.67
CA GLN A 59 1.75 28.55 -29.54
C GLN A 59 1.14 27.14 -29.48
N VAL A 60 0.72 26.71 -28.29
CA VAL A 60 0.06 25.40 -28.07
C VAL A 60 -1.43 25.42 -28.50
N LYS A 61 -2.14 26.54 -28.34
CA LYS A 61 -3.58 26.67 -28.64
C LYS A 61 -3.95 26.71 -30.13
N ASP A 62 -3.08 27.13 -31.03
CA ASP A 62 -3.42 27.31 -32.45
C ASP A 62 -3.64 26.00 -33.24
N LYS A 63 -3.51 24.81 -32.61
CA LYS A 63 -3.69 23.48 -33.23
C LYS A 63 -4.94 22.72 -32.74
N LEU A 64 -6.06 23.41 -32.46
CA LEU A 64 -7.28 22.80 -31.90
C LEU A 64 -8.30 22.31 -32.97
N ALA A 65 -8.37 20.99 -33.16
CA ALA A 65 -9.57 20.25 -33.55
C ALA A 65 -9.49 18.83 -32.95
N THR A 66 -10.44 18.48 -32.07
CA THR A 66 -10.43 17.24 -31.31
C THR A 66 -11.08 16.08 -32.08
N ASP A 67 -10.35 14.97 -32.23
CA ASP A 67 -10.90 13.64 -32.53
C ASP A 67 -10.24 12.64 -31.56
N PRO A 68 -10.98 12.11 -30.56
CA PRO A 68 -10.42 11.26 -29.50
C PRO A 68 -9.92 9.89 -29.99
N ASN A 69 -10.02 9.57 -31.28
CA ASN A 69 -9.60 8.28 -31.85
C ASN A 69 -8.18 8.27 -32.44
N LYS A 70 -7.34 9.29 -32.19
CA LYS A 70 -6.01 9.46 -32.83
C LYS A 70 -4.81 9.49 -31.86
N VAL A 71 -4.97 9.03 -30.63
CA VAL A 71 -3.87 8.94 -29.65
C VAL A 71 -2.87 7.85 -30.08
N LYS A 72 -1.57 8.16 -30.07
CA LYS A 72 -0.51 7.18 -30.38
C LYS A 72 -0.07 6.43 -29.12
N THR A 73 0.24 5.14 -29.23
CA THR A 73 0.86 4.37 -28.15
C THR A 73 2.39 4.53 -28.19
N LEU A 74 3.04 4.54 -27.03
CA LEU A 74 4.51 4.61 -26.92
C LEU A 74 5.18 3.41 -27.60
N THR A 75 6.41 3.60 -28.08
CA THR A 75 7.23 2.52 -28.66
C THR A 75 8.36 2.19 -27.70
N ASP A 76 8.31 1.05 -26.99
CA ASP A 76 9.36 0.65 -26.02
C ASP A 76 9.76 1.77 -25.04
N TYR A 77 8.77 2.48 -24.47
CA TYR A 77 8.92 3.63 -23.55
C TYR A 77 9.38 4.96 -24.20
N TRP A 78 9.50 5.03 -25.52
CA TRP A 78 9.80 6.26 -26.25
C TRP A 78 8.55 6.92 -26.81
N GLU A 79 8.61 8.25 -26.89
CA GLU A 79 7.63 9.09 -27.57
C GLU A 79 7.49 8.73 -29.07
N ASN A 80 6.45 9.26 -29.70
CA ASN A 80 6.15 9.02 -31.10
C ASN A 80 5.76 10.31 -31.83
N GLU A 81 6.72 10.88 -32.53
CA GLU A 81 6.59 12.13 -33.27
C GLU A 81 5.71 12.05 -34.55
N PRO A 82 5.04 13.15 -34.94
CA PRO A 82 4.85 14.37 -34.16
C PRO A 82 3.91 14.11 -32.97
N ASN A 83 4.19 14.65 -31.80
CA ASN A 83 3.30 14.63 -30.62
C ASN A 83 2.97 16.05 -30.09
N ASP A 84 3.21 17.09 -30.88
CA ASP A 84 3.21 18.50 -30.46
C ASP A 84 1.84 19.21 -30.44
N SER A 85 0.77 18.44 -30.22
CA SER A 85 -0.57 18.96 -29.95
C SER A 85 -1.47 17.91 -29.28
N PHE A 86 -2.60 18.35 -28.71
CA PHE A 86 -3.54 17.44 -28.06
C PHE A 86 -4.02 16.28 -28.96
N ASN A 87 -4.18 16.51 -30.26
CA ASN A 87 -4.65 15.48 -31.21
C ASN A 87 -3.55 14.55 -31.75
N GLN A 88 -2.29 14.90 -31.47
CA GLN A 88 -1.09 14.12 -31.82
C GLN A 88 -0.48 13.45 -30.60
N SER A 89 -1.02 13.73 -29.41
CA SER A 89 -0.47 13.30 -28.14
C SER A 89 -0.23 11.79 -28.06
N ASN A 90 0.80 11.44 -27.31
CA ASN A 90 1.09 10.05 -26.97
C ASN A 90 0.32 9.66 -25.71
N LEU A 91 -0.25 8.46 -25.67
CA LEU A 91 -0.87 7.92 -24.45
C LEU A 91 0.24 7.58 -23.46
N LEU A 92 0.22 8.23 -22.30
CA LEU A 92 1.05 7.87 -21.16
C LEU A 92 0.16 7.16 -20.14
N ASN A 93 0.47 5.90 -19.83
CA ASN A 93 -0.20 5.26 -18.70
C ASN A 93 0.37 5.85 -17.41
N LEU A 94 -0.48 5.97 -16.39
CA LEU A 94 0.00 6.33 -15.06
C LEU A 94 1.04 5.30 -14.59
N ASP A 95 2.04 5.79 -13.87
CA ASP A 95 3.21 5.06 -13.34
C ASP A 95 4.24 4.60 -14.38
N ASP A 96 4.00 4.83 -15.68
CA ASP A 96 5.02 4.66 -16.71
C ASP A 96 5.99 5.86 -16.73
N THR A 97 7.17 5.63 -17.30
CA THR A 97 8.13 6.68 -17.67
C THR A 97 8.26 6.69 -19.18
N VAL A 98 8.20 7.87 -19.78
CA VAL A 98 8.44 8.10 -21.21
C VAL A 98 9.74 8.87 -21.40
N TYR A 99 10.46 8.52 -22.46
CA TYR A 99 11.64 9.24 -22.93
C TYR A 99 11.31 9.96 -24.23
N GLY A 100 11.73 11.22 -24.33
CA GLY A 100 11.52 12.07 -25.49
C GLY A 100 12.73 12.93 -25.83
N THR A 101 12.65 13.66 -26.93
CA THR A 101 13.68 14.52 -27.48
C THR A 101 13.06 15.80 -28.02
N PHE A 102 13.55 16.95 -27.56
CA PHE A 102 13.13 18.23 -28.12
C PHE A 102 13.85 18.53 -29.44
N GLU A 103 13.06 18.90 -30.45
CA GLU A 103 13.52 19.68 -31.60
C GLU A 103 13.41 21.21 -31.35
N TRP A 104 13.71 22.01 -32.38
CA TRP A 104 13.66 23.48 -32.28
C TRP A 104 12.22 23.97 -32.21
N GLU A 105 11.87 24.72 -31.15
CA GLU A 105 10.50 25.18 -30.87
C GLU A 105 9.48 24.04 -30.69
N ASP A 106 9.87 23.04 -29.90
CA ASP A 106 9.11 21.81 -29.71
C ASP A 106 8.38 21.73 -28.36
N VAL A 107 7.25 21.01 -28.35
CA VAL A 107 6.43 20.78 -27.16
C VAL A 107 5.85 19.38 -27.26
N ASP A 108 6.24 18.48 -26.38
CA ASP A 108 5.74 17.10 -26.48
C ASP A 108 4.50 16.90 -25.62
N MET A 109 3.41 16.46 -26.25
CA MET A 109 2.13 16.28 -25.55
C MET A 109 1.85 14.81 -25.22
N TYR A 110 1.52 14.57 -23.95
CA TYR A 110 1.13 13.27 -23.43
C TYR A 110 -0.29 13.30 -22.88
N GLN A 111 -1.15 12.39 -23.31
CA GLN A 111 -2.49 12.22 -22.76
C GLN A 111 -2.47 11.17 -21.63
N ILE A 112 -3.12 11.49 -20.51
CA ILE A 112 -3.40 10.55 -19.42
C ILE A 112 -4.91 10.41 -19.23
N GLU A 113 -5.36 9.23 -18.79
CA GLU A 113 -6.75 8.97 -18.37
C GLU A 113 -6.82 8.78 -16.86
N VAL A 114 -7.58 9.65 -16.20
CA VAL A 114 -7.82 9.62 -14.75
C VAL A 114 -9.21 9.05 -14.52
N LYS A 115 -9.27 7.85 -13.92
CA LYS A 115 -10.54 7.12 -13.70
C LYS A 115 -11.22 7.45 -12.38
N ASN A 116 -10.48 7.94 -11.41
CA ASN A 116 -10.97 8.39 -10.10
C ASN A 116 -10.22 9.66 -9.70
N PRO A 117 -10.80 10.56 -8.90
CA PRO A 117 -10.07 11.69 -8.33
C PRO A 117 -8.77 11.23 -7.65
N MET A 118 -7.67 11.93 -7.91
CA MET A 118 -6.33 11.53 -7.47
C MET A 118 -5.40 12.72 -7.28
N GLU A 119 -4.30 12.49 -6.57
CA GLU A 119 -3.13 13.36 -6.62
C GLU A 119 -2.19 12.85 -7.72
N LEU A 120 -1.99 13.68 -8.73
CA LEU A 120 -1.10 13.41 -9.84
C LEU A 120 0.28 14.03 -9.55
N LEU A 121 1.31 13.18 -9.53
CA LEU A 121 2.70 13.61 -9.53
C LEU A 121 3.25 13.58 -10.96
N VAL A 122 3.52 14.74 -11.53
CA VAL A 122 4.29 14.85 -12.77
C VAL A 122 5.74 15.13 -12.40
N SER A 123 6.64 14.28 -12.88
CA SER A 123 8.07 14.44 -12.62
C SER A 123 8.89 14.14 -13.86
N GLY A 124 10.10 14.67 -13.91
CA GLY A 124 11.02 14.32 -14.98
C GLY A 124 12.33 15.05 -14.87
N THR A 125 13.24 14.68 -15.75
CA THR A 125 14.59 15.24 -15.82
C THR A 125 15.03 15.27 -17.26
N ALA A 126 15.96 16.17 -17.58
CA ALA A 126 16.45 16.33 -18.94
C ALA A 126 17.97 16.26 -18.98
N GLN A 127 18.51 16.03 -20.18
CA GLN A 127 19.92 16.20 -20.42
C GLN A 127 20.37 17.60 -20.02
N ARG A 128 21.63 17.68 -19.63
CA ARG A 128 22.23 18.91 -19.13
C ARG A 128 22.15 20.04 -20.16
N GLY A 129 21.63 21.19 -19.73
CA GLY A 129 21.49 22.38 -20.57
C GLY A 129 20.08 22.58 -21.11
N ILE A 130 19.14 21.71 -20.74
CA ILE A 130 17.70 21.85 -21.00
C ILE A 130 17.04 22.31 -19.70
N ASP A 131 16.14 23.29 -19.78
CA ASP A 131 15.32 23.71 -18.64
C ASP A 131 13.92 23.10 -18.79
N LEU A 132 13.76 21.86 -18.33
CA LEU A 132 12.54 21.09 -18.50
C LEU A 132 11.38 21.69 -17.69
N GLY A 133 10.34 22.13 -18.39
CA GLY A 133 9.07 22.53 -17.83
C GLY A 133 7.97 21.53 -18.13
N PHE A 134 6.96 21.50 -17.23
CA PHE A 134 5.71 20.80 -17.48
C PHE A 134 4.53 21.76 -17.42
N LEU A 135 3.56 21.50 -18.28
CA LEU A 135 2.25 22.14 -18.33
C LEU A 135 1.17 21.06 -18.25
N LEU A 136 0.10 21.27 -17.49
CA LEU A 136 -1.04 20.34 -17.43
C LEU A 136 -2.31 21.02 -17.93
N ALA A 137 -3.02 20.40 -18.87
CA ALA A 137 -4.34 20.84 -19.33
C ALA A 137 -5.42 19.79 -19.08
N ASP A 138 -6.65 20.23 -18.81
CA ASP A 138 -7.82 19.35 -18.77
C ASP A 138 -8.30 18.94 -20.18
N GLY A 139 -9.28 18.04 -20.23
CA GLY A 139 -9.90 17.56 -21.47
C GLY A 139 -10.59 18.63 -22.32
N TYR A 140 -10.75 19.84 -21.77
CA TYR A 140 -11.32 21.01 -22.46
C TYR A 140 -10.24 22.00 -22.92
N GLY A 141 -8.96 21.72 -22.65
CA GLY A 141 -7.82 22.57 -23.00
C GLY A 141 -7.59 23.73 -22.04
N ASN A 142 -8.13 23.67 -20.82
CA ASN A 142 -7.81 24.65 -19.77
C ASN A 142 -6.54 24.23 -19.02
N TRP A 143 -5.59 25.15 -18.92
CA TRP A 143 -4.36 24.92 -18.16
C TRP A 143 -4.62 24.95 -16.66
N LEU A 144 -4.05 23.98 -15.94
CA LEU A 144 -4.08 23.86 -14.49
C LEU A 144 -2.75 24.35 -13.91
N GLU A 145 -2.84 25.11 -12.82
CA GLU A 145 -1.68 25.45 -11.99
C GLU A 145 -1.39 24.31 -11.03
N PRO A 146 -0.12 23.95 -10.79
CA PRO A 146 0.22 22.92 -9.81
C PRO A 146 -0.07 23.39 -8.38
N ASP A 147 -0.57 22.48 -7.55
CA ASP A 147 -0.76 22.71 -6.11
C ASP A 147 0.59 22.86 -5.39
N ALA A 148 1.61 22.16 -5.89
CA ALA A 148 3.00 22.34 -5.49
C ALA A 148 3.95 22.04 -6.66
N ALA A 149 5.07 22.76 -6.72
CA ALA A 149 6.15 22.50 -7.66
C ALA A 149 7.51 22.70 -6.97
N ASP A 150 8.48 21.85 -7.29
CA ASP A 150 9.85 21.93 -6.76
C ASP A 150 10.85 21.31 -7.74
N VAL A 151 12.14 21.58 -7.53
CA VAL A 151 13.24 20.98 -8.30
C VAL A 151 14.22 20.33 -7.34
N PHE A 152 14.43 19.02 -7.48
CA PHE A 152 15.31 18.24 -6.60
C PHE A 152 16.40 17.54 -7.40
N ASP A 153 17.65 17.96 -7.21
CA ASP A 153 18.82 17.36 -7.90
C ASP A 153 18.69 17.27 -9.44
N GLY A 154 18.08 18.30 -10.06
CA GLY A 154 17.84 18.33 -11.51
C GLY A 154 16.59 17.55 -11.97
N ILE A 155 15.76 17.08 -11.04
CA ILE A 155 14.46 16.49 -11.30
C ILE A 155 13.39 17.56 -11.05
N GLN A 156 12.64 17.91 -12.09
CA GLN A 156 11.47 18.79 -12.04
C GLN A 156 10.29 17.98 -11.47
N VAL A 157 9.53 18.57 -10.53
CA VAL A 157 8.38 17.92 -9.91
C VAL A 157 7.22 18.89 -9.79
N GLN A 158 6.02 18.44 -10.16
CA GLN A 158 4.76 19.15 -10.01
C GLN A 158 3.68 18.20 -9.46
N LEU A 159 2.87 18.69 -8.53
CA LEU A 159 1.78 17.97 -7.88
C LEU A 159 0.46 18.64 -8.20
N TYR A 160 -0.56 17.84 -8.51
CA TYR A 160 -1.90 18.31 -8.85
C TYR A 160 -2.98 17.44 -8.19
N MET A 161 -4.00 18.06 -7.60
CA MET A 161 -5.23 17.41 -7.18
C MET A 161 -6.25 17.51 -8.32
N ILE A 162 -6.54 16.37 -8.96
CA ILE A 162 -7.39 16.35 -10.16
C ILE A 162 -8.56 15.37 -10.07
N PRO A 163 -9.77 15.75 -10.52
CA PRO A 163 -10.91 14.84 -10.61
C PRO A 163 -10.78 13.85 -11.79
N GLU A 164 -11.69 12.87 -11.84
CA GLU A 164 -11.87 11.98 -13.01
C GLU A 164 -11.96 12.79 -14.32
N GLY A 165 -11.22 12.35 -15.34
CA GLY A 165 -11.20 13.01 -16.64
C GLY A 165 -10.01 12.63 -17.50
N THR A 166 -9.94 13.26 -18.68
CA THR A 166 -8.76 13.21 -19.56
C THR A 166 -7.91 14.44 -19.33
N TYR A 167 -6.60 14.27 -19.24
CA TYR A 167 -5.65 15.38 -19.08
C TYR A 167 -4.49 15.25 -20.07
N TYR A 168 -3.84 16.38 -20.34
CA TYR A 168 -2.70 16.46 -21.24
C TYR A 168 -1.52 17.11 -20.53
N ILE A 169 -0.38 16.42 -20.50
CA ILE A 169 0.89 16.92 -19.97
C ILE A 169 1.73 17.37 -21.17
N GLY A 170 2.12 18.64 -21.20
CA GLY A 170 3.09 19.17 -22.15
C GLY A 170 4.48 19.21 -21.52
N ALA A 171 5.45 18.53 -22.11
CA ALA A 171 6.87 18.71 -21.79
C ALA A 171 7.46 19.79 -22.69
N VAL A 172 8.22 20.72 -22.11
CA VAL A 172 8.81 21.85 -22.85
C VAL A 172 10.23 22.13 -22.40
N ASP A 173 11.10 22.54 -23.33
CA ASP A 173 12.35 23.22 -22.98
C ASP A 173 12.10 24.73 -22.83
N LEU A 174 12.16 25.23 -21.59
CA LEU A 174 11.91 26.63 -21.26
C LEU A 174 12.98 27.58 -21.81
N GLU A 175 14.17 27.08 -22.15
CA GLU A 175 15.24 27.88 -22.80
C GLU A 175 15.12 27.89 -24.34
N GLY A 176 14.23 27.07 -24.93
CA GLY A 176 13.98 27.01 -26.37
C GLY A 176 15.22 26.62 -27.20
N GLY A 177 16.14 25.84 -26.61
CA GLY A 177 17.49 25.69 -27.10
C GLY A 177 17.95 24.25 -27.21
N GLY A 178 17.74 23.62 -28.38
CA GLY A 178 18.53 22.48 -28.83
C GLY A 178 17.86 21.60 -29.87
N SER A 179 18.64 20.97 -30.74
CA SER A 179 18.22 19.85 -31.59
C SER A 179 18.68 18.54 -30.95
N ASP A 180 17.83 17.52 -30.89
CA ASP A 180 18.09 16.17 -30.35
C ASP A 180 18.34 16.13 -28.82
N SER A 181 17.64 17.00 -28.08
CA SER A 181 17.80 17.20 -26.64
C SER A 181 16.90 16.27 -25.82
N MET A 182 17.46 15.25 -25.15
CA MET A 182 16.66 14.18 -24.53
C MET A 182 16.14 14.52 -23.12
N TYR A 183 14.94 14.07 -22.79
CA TYR A 183 14.37 14.08 -21.43
C TYR A 183 13.66 12.78 -21.08
N ALA A 184 13.31 12.65 -19.81
CA ALA A 184 12.44 11.62 -19.27
C ALA A 184 11.32 12.28 -18.47
N LEU A 185 10.10 11.78 -18.62
CA LEU A 185 8.89 12.25 -17.95
C LEU A 185 8.14 11.06 -17.37
N SER A 186 7.57 11.23 -16.19
CA SER A 186 6.65 10.26 -15.58
C SER A 186 5.47 10.98 -14.93
N ALA A 187 4.31 10.36 -15.03
CA ALA A 187 3.07 10.81 -14.41
C ALA A 187 2.58 9.68 -13.50
N MET A 188 2.66 9.89 -12.19
CA MET A 188 2.36 8.86 -11.20
C MET A 188 1.05 9.17 -10.50
N ASN A 189 0.27 8.11 -10.25
CA ASN A 189 -0.81 8.21 -9.30
C ASN A 189 -0.26 8.09 -7.89
N MET A 190 -0.31 9.19 -7.15
CA MET A 190 -0.05 9.18 -5.72
C MET A 190 -1.32 8.64 -5.05
N GLU A 191 -1.57 7.34 -5.23
CA GLU A 191 -2.78 6.71 -4.73
C GLU A 191 -2.66 6.55 -3.21
N TYR A 192 -3.17 7.53 -2.46
CA TYR A 192 -3.19 7.49 -1.00
C TYR A 192 -3.95 6.26 -0.48
N ILE A 193 -4.90 5.72 -1.26
CA ILE A 193 -5.73 4.57 -0.87
C ILE A 193 -5.65 3.46 -1.92
N GLN A 194 -4.99 2.36 -1.58
CA GLN A 194 -5.04 1.11 -2.34
C GLN A 194 -6.07 0.16 -1.74
N ARG A 195 -6.75 -0.63 -2.57
CA ARG A 195 -7.71 -1.64 -2.11
C ARG A 195 -7.34 -3.03 -2.63
N ILE A 196 -7.14 -3.97 -1.71
CA ILE A 196 -6.93 -5.38 -2.02
C ILE A 196 -8.20 -6.13 -1.64
N SER A 197 -8.93 -6.59 -2.66
CA SER A 197 -10.23 -7.22 -2.46
C SER A 197 -10.60 -8.18 -3.58
N GLY A 198 -11.57 -9.04 -3.31
CA GLY A 198 -12.31 -9.76 -4.34
C GLY A 198 -13.76 -9.98 -3.91
N ASP A 199 -14.51 -10.71 -4.74
CA ASP A 199 -15.98 -10.87 -4.60
C ASP A 199 -16.43 -11.44 -3.24
N ASP A 200 -15.55 -12.21 -2.58
CA ASP A 200 -15.78 -12.75 -1.26
C ASP A 200 -14.48 -12.86 -0.46
N ARG A 201 -14.60 -13.40 0.76
CA ARG A 201 -13.46 -13.61 1.67
C ARG A 201 -12.39 -14.56 1.14
N TYR A 202 -12.76 -15.46 0.23
CA TYR A 202 -11.82 -16.42 -0.33
C TYR A 202 -11.02 -15.76 -1.45
N GLU A 203 -11.68 -14.97 -2.31
CA GLU A 203 -11.02 -14.17 -3.32
C GLU A 203 -10.14 -13.08 -2.71
N THR A 204 -10.64 -12.37 -1.70
CA THR A 204 -9.84 -11.36 -0.99
C THR A 204 -8.56 -11.98 -0.40
N ALA A 205 -8.63 -13.20 0.15
CA ALA A 205 -7.45 -13.92 0.61
C ALA A 205 -6.46 -14.28 -0.52
N ILE A 206 -6.98 -14.58 -1.72
CA ILE A 206 -6.19 -14.86 -2.93
C ILE A 206 -5.49 -13.58 -3.41
N GLU A 207 -6.19 -12.46 -3.47
CA GLU A 207 -5.61 -11.18 -3.91
C GLU A 207 -4.57 -10.65 -2.92
N ILE A 208 -4.80 -10.81 -1.62
CA ILE A 208 -3.79 -10.55 -0.58
C ILE A 208 -2.54 -11.43 -0.80
N ALA A 209 -2.74 -12.70 -1.16
CA ALA A 209 -1.62 -13.60 -1.46
C ALA A 209 -0.87 -13.18 -2.73
N ARG A 210 -1.56 -12.69 -3.78
CA ARG A 210 -0.90 -12.15 -4.99
C ARG A 210 -0.09 -10.90 -4.69
N ALA A 211 -0.63 -9.98 -3.89
CA ALA A 211 0.05 -8.76 -3.50
C ALA A 211 1.31 -9.03 -2.66
N GLY A 212 1.25 -10.00 -1.73
CA GLY A 212 2.38 -10.31 -0.84
C GLY A 212 3.43 -11.27 -1.41
N TRP A 213 3.07 -12.06 -2.42
CA TRP A 213 3.90 -13.11 -3.02
C TRP A 213 3.77 -13.10 -4.55
N PRO A 214 4.21 -12.02 -5.23
CA PRO A 214 4.05 -11.88 -6.68
C PRO A 214 4.77 -12.98 -7.48
N ASP A 215 5.88 -13.50 -6.95
CA ASP A 215 6.66 -14.59 -7.54
C ASP A 215 6.17 -16.00 -7.14
N GLY A 216 5.08 -16.08 -6.38
CA GLY A 216 4.56 -17.31 -5.79
C GLY A 216 5.11 -17.61 -4.39
N ALA A 217 4.66 -18.73 -3.81
CA ALA A 217 5.00 -19.13 -2.44
C ALA A 217 5.14 -20.65 -2.33
N ASP A 218 6.25 -21.12 -1.76
CA ASP A 218 6.49 -22.56 -1.52
C ASP A 218 5.58 -23.12 -0.41
N ASN A 219 5.17 -22.27 0.53
CA ASN A 219 4.39 -22.61 1.70
C ASN A 219 3.05 -21.87 1.68
N VAL A 220 1.99 -22.54 2.13
CA VAL A 220 0.69 -21.90 2.41
C VAL A 220 0.18 -22.33 3.78
N VAL A 221 -0.40 -21.40 4.52
CA VAL A 221 -1.24 -21.71 5.68
C VAL A 221 -2.70 -21.73 5.24
N LEU A 222 -3.41 -22.84 5.48
CA LEU A 222 -4.81 -23.00 5.09
C LEU A 222 -5.70 -23.05 6.33
N ALA A 223 -6.71 -22.19 6.37
CA ALA A 223 -7.72 -22.19 7.43
C ALA A 223 -9.14 -22.21 6.86
N THR A 224 -10.12 -22.41 7.74
CA THR A 224 -11.53 -22.31 7.34
C THR A 224 -11.95 -20.85 7.20
N GLY A 225 -12.68 -20.54 6.13
CA GLY A 225 -13.30 -19.22 5.97
C GLY A 225 -14.59 -19.06 6.76
N THR A 226 -15.14 -20.11 7.40
CA THR A 226 -16.47 -20.04 8.04
C THR A 226 -16.43 -19.64 9.51
N THR A 227 -15.30 -19.83 10.20
CA THR A 227 -15.09 -19.47 11.61
C THR A 227 -13.65 -19.00 11.81
N PHE A 228 -13.40 -18.16 12.81
CA PHE A 228 -12.09 -17.58 13.10
C PHE A 228 -11.15 -18.33 14.08
N PRO A 229 -11.61 -19.12 15.08
CA PRO A 229 -10.80 -19.34 16.30
C PRO A 229 -9.45 -20.01 16.08
N ASP A 230 -9.38 -21.00 15.20
CA ASP A 230 -8.16 -21.76 14.93
C ASP A 230 -7.11 -20.96 14.13
N ALA A 231 -7.55 -19.91 13.42
CA ALA A 231 -6.69 -19.12 12.55
C ALA A 231 -6.16 -17.85 13.22
N LEU A 232 -6.80 -17.36 14.30
CA LEU A 232 -6.39 -16.12 14.99
C LEU A 232 -4.93 -16.14 15.47
N ALA A 233 -4.42 -17.33 15.80
CA ALA A 233 -3.03 -17.52 16.23
C ALA A 233 -2.07 -17.84 15.08
N GLY A 234 -2.54 -17.87 13.84
CA GLY A 234 -1.82 -18.35 12.67
C GLY A 234 -0.84 -17.34 12.06
N ALA A 235 -1.03 -16.03 12.27
CA ALA A 235 -0.23 -14.99 11.62
C ALA A 235 1.28 -15.13 11.90
N PRO A 236 1.75 -15.37 13.15
CA PRO A 236 3.18 -15.58 13.40
C PRO A 236 3.76 -16.81 12.70
N LEU A 237 2.99 -17.89 12.61
CA LEU A 237 3.43 -19.09 11.90
C LEU A 237 3.51 -18.85 10.39
N ALA A 238 2.48 -18.23 9.82
CA ALA A 238 2.43 -17.90 8.40
C ALA A 238 3.60 -17.00 8.00
N PHE A 239 3.88 -15.97 8.79
CA PHE A 239 5.02 -15.08 8.57
C PHE A 239 6.36 -15.80 8.70
N GLN A 240 6.55 -16.64 9.74
CA GLN A 240 7.77 -17.45 9.89
C GLN A 240 8.01 -18.40 8.70
N MET A 241 6.94 -18.88 8.07
CA MET A 241 6.99 -19.77 6.91
C MET A 241 7.12 -19.03 5.57
N ASP A 242 7.12 -17.69 5.58
CA ASP A 242 6.95 -16.83 4.40
C ASP A 242 5.77 -17.32 3.54
N ALA A 243 4.60 -17.47 4.16
CA ALA A 243 3.42 -18.10 3.57
C ALA A 243 2.20 -17.19 3.67
N PRO A 244 1.37 -17.08 2.61
CA PRO A 244 0.04 -16.50 2.73
C PRO A 244 -0.87 -17.37 3.59
N ILE A 245 -1.84 -16.74 4.25
CA ILE A 245 -3.00 -17.42 4.83
C ILE A 245 -4.11 -17.43 3.78
N LEU A 246 -4.48 -18.62 3.31
CA LEU A 246 -5.63 -18.83 2.43
C LEU A 246 -6.81 -19.41 3.22
N LEU A 247 -8.01 -19.12 2.73
CA LEU A 247 -9.27 -19.59 3.33
C LEU A 247 -9.96 -20.59 2.42
N THR A 248 -10.64 -21.58 3.00
CA THR A 248 -11.48 -22.52 2.24
C THR A 248 -12.77 -22.83 2.99
N PRO A 249 -13.86 -23.19 2.29
CA PRO A 249 -15.01 -23.81 2.93
C PRO A 249 -14.60 -25.12 3.65
N LYS A 250 -15.29 -25.45 4.74
CA LYS A 250 -15.02 -26.65 5.56
C LYS A 250 -14.96 -27.95 4.74
N ALA A 251 -15.96 -28.15 3.87
CA ALA A 251 -16.26 -29.45 3.27
C ALA A 251 -15.55 -29.69 1.93
N LYS A 252 -15.08 -28.63 1.25
CA LYS A 252 -14.50 -28.71 -0.09
C LYS A 252 -13.45 -27.63 -0.27
N LEU A 253 -12.34 -27.98 -0.93
CA LEU A 253 -11.31 -27.01 -1.28
C LEU A 253 -11.90 -26.03 -2.29
N ASP A 254 -11.83 -24.72 -1.98
CA ASP A 254 -12.20 -23.69 -2.95
C ASP A 254 -11.37 -23.86 -4.21
N GLN A 255 -12.02 -23.90 -5.38
CA GLN A 255 -11.32 -24.17 -6.64
C GLN A 255 -10.39 -23.03 -7.04
N ARG A 256 -10.67 -21.80 -6.59
CA ARG A 256 -9.84 -20.61 -6.82
C ARG A 256 -8.56 -20.71 -5.99
N VAL A 257 -8.66 -21.16 -4.74
CA VAL A 257 -7.51 -21.49 -3.89
C VAL A 257 -6.69 -22.63 -4.48
N ARG A 258 -7.35 -23.70 -4.97
CA ARG A 258 -6.68 -24.79 -5.66
C ARG A 258 -5.89 -24.32 -6.87
N LYS A 259 -6.46 -23.38 -7.65
CA LYS A 259 -5.79 -22.79 -8.80
C LYS A 259 -4.59 -21.95 -8.36
N LEU A 260 -4.77 -21.05 -7.39
CA LEU A 260 -3.69 -20.22 -6.86
C LEU A 260 -2.52 -21.08 -6.37
N MET A 261 -2.78 -22.15 -5.61
CA MET A 261 -1.71 -23.04 -5.12
C MET A 261 -0.88 -23.67 -6.24
N LYS A 262 -1.49 -23.95 -7.39
CA LYS A 262 -0.75 -24.44 -8.58
C LYS A 262 0.04 -23.32 -9.23
N ASP A 263 -0.58 -22.15 -9.42
CA ASP A 263 0.05 -20.98 -10.03
C ASP A 263 1.29 -20.54 -9.21
N PHE A 264 1.19 -20.58 -7.88
CA PHE A 264 2.25 -20.21 -6.93
C PHE A 264 3.35 -21.26 -6.78
N GLY A 265 3.19 -22.45 -7.37
CA GLY A 265 4.15 -23.54 -7.20
C GLY A 265 4.24 -24.08 -5.76
N VAL A 266 3.13 -24.03 -5.01
CA VAL A 266 3.09 -24.44 -3.59
C VAL A 266 3.58 -25.88 -3.44
N LYS A 267 4.42 -26.12 -2.43
CA LYS A 267 4.97 -27.45 -2.07
C LYS A 267 4.39 -27.97 -0.77
N LYS A 268 4.16 -27.07 0.20
CA LYS A 268 3.72 -27.42 1.54
C LYS A 268 2.49 -26.62 1.95
N VAL A 269 1.51 -27.32 2.52
CA VAL A 269 0.33 -26.71 3.12
C VAL A 269 0.29 -27.05 4.61
N THR A 270 0.18 -26.03 5.46
CA THR A 270 -0.11 -26.21 6.88
C THR A 270 -1.57 -25.86 7.14
N ILE A 271 -2.38 -26.86 7.49
CA ILE A 271 -3.78 -26.67 7.86
C ILE A 271 -3.87 -26.27 9.33
N LEU A 272 -4.60 -25.20 9.63
CA LEU A 272 -4.94 -24.81 11.01
C LEU A 272 -6.35 -25.26 11.38
N GLY A 273 -6.46 -25.93 12.52
CA GLY A 273 -7.70 -26.47 13.05
C GLY A 273 -7.97 -27.91 12.63
N GLY A 274 -8.91 -28.54 13.34
CA GLY A 274 -9.23 -29.95 13.13
C GLY A 274 -10.15 -30.23 11.94
N PRO A 275 -10.54 -31.50 11.71
CA PRO A 275 -11.48 -31.91 10.64
C PRO A 275 -12.83 -31.20 10.70
N ASN A 276 -13.20 -30.65 11.86
CA ASN A 276 -14.41 -29.85 12.03
C ASN A 276 -14.29 -28.43 11.45
N ALA A 277 -13.08 -27.90 11.31
CA ALA A 277 -12.79 -26.61 10.67
C ALA A 277 -12.50 -26.82 9.17
N VAL A 278 -11.53 -27.69 8.86
CA VAL A 278 -11.14 -28.06 7.49
C VAL A 278 -11.16 -29.58 7.39
N SER A 279 -12.13 -30.13 6.66
CA SER A 279 -12.41 -31.57 6.65
C SER A 279 -11.23 -32.42 6.16
N SER A 280 -11.23 -33.70 6.55
CA SER A 280 -10.27 -34.67 6.04
C SER A 280 -10.40 -34.90 4.53
N ALA A 281 -11.56 -34.57 3.92
CA ALA A 281 -11.73 -34.60 2.47
C ALA A 281 -10.84 -33.54 1.79
N VAL A 282 -10.84 -32.30 2.31
CA VAL A 282 -9.95 -31.23 1.83
C VAL A 282 -8.48 -31.62 1.99
N GLU A 283 -8.11 -32.14 3.17
CA GLU A 283 -6.74 -32.62 3.39
C GLU A 283 -6.33 -33.74 2.42
N ASN A 284 -7.23 -34.68 2.13
CA ASN A 284 -6.98 -35.75 1.17
C ASN A 284 -6.88 -35.22 -0.27
N GLU A 285 -7.67 -34.23 -0.65
CA GLU A 285 -7.58 -33.56 -1.95
C GLU A 285 -6.19 -32.91 -2.12
N LEU A 286 -5.73 -32.15 -1.13
CA LEU A 286 -4.39 -31.54 -1.12
C LEU A 286 -3.27 -32.59 -1.25
N LYS A 287 -3.34 -33.69 -0.48
CA LYS A 287 -2.31 -34.75 -0.50
C LYS A 287 -2.33 -35.59 -1.77
N LYS A 288 -3.50 -36.02 -2.23
CA LYS A 288 -3.62 -37.04 -3.29
C LYS A 288 -3.73 -36.43 -4.68
N GLU A 289 -4.46 -35.33 -4.82
CA GLU A 289 -4.71 -34.73 -6.13
C GLU A 289 -3.68 -33.66 -6.48
N LEU A 290 -3.31 -32.82 -5.50
CA LEU A 290 -2.27 -31.80 -5.69
C LEU A 290 -0.86 -32.29 -5.35
N LYS A 291 -0.73 -33.47 -4.73
CA LYS A 291 0.55 -34.09 -4.35
C LYS A 291 1.40 -33.19 -3.43
N LEU A 292 0.75 -32.40 -2.58
CA LEU A 292 1.40 -31.48 -1.65
C LEU A 292 1.80 -32.17 -0.35
N THR A 293 2.85 -31.67 0.30
CA THR A 293 3.15 -32.03 1.68
C THR A 293 2.19 -31.31 2.60
N VAL A 294 1.36 -32.05 3.34
CA VAL A 294 0.34 -31.45 4.21
C VAL A 294 0.63 -31.75 5.67
N ASN A 295 0.79 -30.70 6.47
CA ASN A 295 0.83 -30.75 7.92
C ASN A 295 -0.47 -30.19 8.50
N ARG A 296 -0.97 -30.73 9.60
CA ARG A 296 -2.14 -30.19 10.30
C ARG A 296 -1.76 -29.85 11.74
N ILE A 297 -2.03 -28.62 12.14
CA ILE A 297 -1.89 -28.15 13.52
C ILE A 297 -3.30 -27.97 14.09
N GLN A 298 -3.61 -28.68 15.16
CA GLN A 298 -4.94 -28.71 15.77
C GLN A 298 -4.83 -29.01 17.27
N GLY A 299 -5.83 -28.57 18.02
CA GLY A 299 -6.15 -29.09 19.35
C GLY A 299 -7.64 -29.45 19.45
N ASP A 300 -8.09 -29.88 20.62
CA ASP A 300 -9.51 -30.22 20.84
C ASP A 300 -10.41 -28.98 20.84
N ASN A 301 -9.81 -27.81 21.06
CA ASN A 301 -10.46 -26.51 21.05
C ASN A 301 -9.47 -25.41 20.59
N ARG A 302 -9.99 -24.19 20.41
CA ARG A 302 -9.22 -23.01 19.96
C ARG A 302 -8.01 -22.67 20.82
N TYR A 303 -8.07 -22.97 22.13
CA TYR A 303 -6.98 -22.67 23.06
C TYR A 303 -5.83 -23.66 22.87
N GLU A 304 -6.15 -24.93 22.68
CA GLU A 304 -5.16 -25.97 22.38
C GLU A 304 -4.59 -25.83 20.97
N THR A 305 -5.40 -25.45 19.96
CA THR A 305 -4.88 -25.14 18.62
C THR A 305 -3.87 -23.99 18.69
N ALA A 306 -4.17 -22.92 19.42
CA ALA A 306 -3.23 -21.79 19.60
C ALA A 306 -1.93 -22.22 20.30
N ALA A 307 -2.03 -23.08 21.33
CA ALA A 307 -0.85 -23.63 21.99
C ALA A 307 -0.02 -24.53 21.06
N ALA A 308 -0.67 -25.37 20.24
CA ALA A 308 0.01 -26.21 19.26
C ALA A 308 0.70 -25.39 18.16
N ILE A 309 0.10 -24.26 17.73
CA ILE A 309 0.76 -23.33 16.82
C ILE A 309 2.02 -22.75 17.47
N ALA A 310 1.93 -22.31 18.73
CA ALA A 310 3.05 -21.73 19.46
C ALA A 310 4.24 -22.71 19.60
N GLU A 311 4.00 -24.01 19.72
CA GLU A 311 5.05 -25.04 19.77
C GLU A 311 5.85 -25.18 18.46
N THR A 312 5.31 -24.68 17.34
CA THR A 312 5.99 -24.71 16.02
C THR A 312 6.80 -23.45 15.72
N LEU A 313 6.65 -22.41 16.53
CA LEU A 313 7.38 -21.15 16.35
C LEU A 313 8.80 -21.25 16.88
N LEU A 314 9.68 -20.41 16.33
CA LEU A 314 11.02 -20.21 16.86
C LEU A 314 10.93 -19.72 18.32
N PRO A 315 11.91 -20.09 19.17
CA PRO A 315 11.88 -19.73 20.59
C PRO A 315 11.69 -18.22 20.83
N ASN A 316 10.70 -17.87 21.65
CA ASN A 316 10.41 -16.50 22.05
C ASN A 316 10.21 -16.40 23.57
N ARG A 317 10.51 -15.23 24.15
CA ARG A 317 10.33 -14.94 25.59
C ARG A 317 9.12 -14.05 25.87
N THR A 318 8.49 -13.54 24.81
CA THR A 318 7.29 -12.72 24.84
C THR A 318 6.16 -13.45 24.15
N ALA A 319 4.98 -13.43 24.74
CA ALA A 319 3.75 -13.97 24.16
C ALA A 319 2.64 -12.91 24.13
N VAL A 320 1.69 -13.09 23.23
CA VAL A 320 0.43 -12.33 23.18
C VAL A 320 -0.69 -13.20 23.73
N VAL A 321 -1.57 -12.62 24.53
CA VAL A 321 -2.76 -13.29 25.07
C VAL A 321 -3.99 -12.46 24.74
N ALA A 322 -4.94 -13.05 24.02
CA ALA A 322 -6.19 -12.42 23.59
C ALA A 322 -7.40 -13.27 23.99
N TYR A 323 -8.59 -12.66 24.02
CA TYR A 323 -9.83 -13.39 24.29
C TYR A 323 -10.17 -14.32 23.12
N GLY A 324 -10.44 -15.59 23.42
CA GLY A 324 -10.72 -16.58 22.39
C GLY A 324 -12.13 -16.53 21.83
N GLY A 325 -13.09 -15.90 22.51
CA GLY A 325 -14.50 -15.89 22.08
C GLY A 325 -14.87 -14.79 21.08
N ASN A 326 -13.95 -13.87 20.78
CA ASN A 326 -14.10 -12.83 19.76
C ASN A 326 -12.76 -12.63 19.03
N PHE A 327 -12.74 -11.86 17.94
CA PHE A 327 -11.58 -11.73 17.05
C PHE A 327 -10.86 -10.36 17.04
N PRO A 328 -11.51 -9.19 17.20
CA PRO A 328 -10.88 -7.92 16.86
C PRO A 328 -9.59 -7.62 17.64
N ASP A 329 -9.57 -7.92 18.94
CA ASP A 329 -8.40 -7.71 19.81
C ASP A 329 -7.20 -8.53 19.32
N ALA A 330 -7.41 -9.81 19.00
CA ALA A 330 -6.35 -10.67 18.47
C ALA A 330 -5.84 -10.17 17.10
N LEU A 331 -6.75 -9.76 16.21
CA LEU A 331 -6.40 -9.28 14.87
C LEU A 331 -5.59 -7.99 14.91
N SER A 332 -5.91 -7.06 15.83
CA SER A 332 -5.17 -5.81 15.97
C SER A 332 -3.69 -6.01 16.34
N MET A 333 -3.37 -7.11 17.04
CA MET A 333 -2.01 -7.45 17.45
C MET A 333 -1.33 -8.41 16.47
N ALA A 334 -2.05 -8.99 15.51
CA ALA A 334 -1.54 -10.05 14.64
C ALA A 334 -0.34 -9.62 13.78
N PRO A 335 -0.32 -8.43 13.13
CA PRO A 335 0.85 -8.00 12.36
C PRO A 335 2.11 -7.85 13.21
N TYR A 336 1.99 -7.20 14.38
CA TYR A 336 3.11 -7.06 15.32
C TYR A 336 3.58 -8.42 15.83
N ALA A 337 2.65 -9.28 16.26
CA ALA A 337 2.98 -10.61 16.74
C ALA A 337 3.71 -11.43 15.67
N ALA A 338 3.32 -11.27 14.40
CA ALA A 338 3.96 -11.93 13.28
C ALA A 338 5.38 -11.43 13.03
N MET A 339 5.56 -10.12 12.93
CA MET A 339 6.85 -9.47 12.69
C MET A 339 7.91 -9.84 13.75
N TYR A 340 7.51 -9.93 15.02
CA TYR A 340 8.41 -10.24 16.14
C TYR A 340 8.40 -11.72 16.57
N GLY A 341 7.68 -12.59 15.82
CA GLY A 341 7.57 -14.02 16.10
C GLY A 341 6.95 -14.34 17.47
N HIS A 342 6.09 -13.47 17.99
CA HIS A 342 5.41 -13.68 19.26
C HIS A 342 4.22 -14.63 19.08
N PRO A 343 4.16 -15.77 19.77
CA PRO A 343 2.99 -16.62 19.74
C PRO A 343 1.76 -15.89 20.30
N ILE A 344 0.62 -16.09 19.64
CA ILE A 344 -0.68 -15.61 20.12
C ILE A 344 -1.38 -16.78 20.80
N PHE A 345 -1.65 -16.65 22.09
CA PHE A 345 -2.48 -17.55 22.86
C PHE A 345 -3.87 -16.98 23.08
N LEU A 346 -4.84 -17.87 23.21
CA LEU A 346 -6.22 -17.53 23.49
C LEU A 346 -6.59 -17.91 24.93
N THR A 347 -7.50 -17.15 25.53
CA THR A 347 -8.05 -17.43 26.87
C THR A 347 -9.55 -17.17 26.93
N ASP A 348 -10.23 -17.73 27.94
CA ASP A 348 -11.57 -17.30 28.32
C ASP A 348 -11.49 -16.03 29.20
N ILE A 349 -12.63 -15.36 29.42
CA ILE A 349 -12.72 -14.10 30.17
C ILE A 349 -12.22 -14.27 31.60
N ASN A 350 -12.67 -15.33 32.27
CA ASN A 350 -12.48 -15.53 33.72
C ASN A 350 -11.58 -16.71 34.08
N GLU A 351 -11.07 -17.42 33.07
CA GLU A 351 -10.27 -18.62 33.23
C GLU A 351 -9.18 -18.71 32.16
N LEU A 352 -7.95 -18.89 32.62
CA LEU A 352 -6.83 -19.24 31.75
C LEU A 352 -6.93 -20.73 31.43
N SER A 353 -7.12 -21.06 30.16
CA SER A 353 -7.20 -22.46 29.72
C SER A 353 -5.97 -23.25 30.18
N GLN A 354 -6.14 -24.53 30.47
CA GLN A 354 -5.02 -25.37 30.92
C GLN A 354 -3.89 -25.42 29.88
N ALA A 355 -4.23 -25.41 28.59
CA ALA A 355 -3.27 -25.35 27.49
C ALA A 355 -2.43 -24.07 27.53
N THR A 356 -3.09 -22.91 27.63
CA THR A 356 -2.41 -21.61 27.72
C THR A 356 -1.57 -21.53 28.99
N LYS A 357 -2.13 -21.94 30.14
CA LYS A 357 -1.42 -21.92 31.43
C LYS A 357 -0.15 -22.76 31.41
N LYS A 358 -0.18 -23.94 30.81
CA LYS A 358 1.02 -24.80 30.65
C LYS A 358 2.08 -24.09 29.81
N ALA A 359 1.68 -23.50 28.68
CA ALA A 359 2.59 -22.80 27.78
C ALA A 359 3.25 -21.57 28.41
N MET A 360 2.54 -20.85 29.30
CA MET A 360 3.05 -19.62 29.94
C MET A 360 4.37 -19.81 30.69
N SER A 361 4.70 -21.02 31.15
CA SER A 361 5.95 -21.32 31.86
C SER A 361 7.22 -21.01 31.06
N SER A 362 7.13 -20.99 29.72
CA SER A 362 8.26 -20.69 28.82
C SER A 362 8.48 -19.20 28.57
N TYR A 363 7.55 -18.34 28.98
CA TYR A 363 7.56 -16.91 28.66
C TYR A 363 7.82 -16.06 29.92
N THR A 364 8.47 -14.91 29.72
CA THR A 364 8.76 -13.94 30.81
C THR A 364 8.00 -12.64 30.70
N LYS A 365 7.37 -12.39 29.55
CA LYS A 365 6.57 -11.20 29.28
C LYS A 365 5.32 -11.60 28.48
N THR A 366 4.20 -10.99 28.81
CA THR A 366 2.97 -11.12 28.02
C THR A 366 2.37 -9.77 27.69
N TYR A 367 1.88 -9.63 26.45
CA TYR A 367 0.91 -8.60 26.10
C TYR A 367 -0.49 -9.17 26.25
N VAL A 368 -1.35 -8.47 26.99
CA VAL A 368 -2.76 -8.85 27.18
C VAL A 368 -3.61 -7.87 26.37
N ILE A 369 -4.22 -8.35 25.29
CA ILE A 369 -4.95 -7.48 24.36
C ILE A 369 -6.44 -7.55 24.65
N GLY A 370 -7.05 -6.39 24.86
CA GLY A 370 -8.45 -6.24 25.23
C GLY A 370 -8.67 -5.87 26.70
N GLY A 371 -9.84 -5.32 26.97
CA GLY A 371 -10.22 -4.83 28.30
C GLY A 371 -10.55 -5.93 29.33
N PRO A 372 -10.82 -5.56 30.60
CA PRO A 372 -11.19 -6.50 31.65
C PRO A 372 -12.43 -7.35 31.35
N ASN A 373 -13.32 -6.88 30.47
CA ASN A 373 -14.50 -7.62 30.01
C ASN A 373 -14.17 -8.71 28.98
N ALA A 374 -13.03 -8.60 28.29
CA ALA A 374 -12.52 -9.63 27.38
C ALA A 374 -11.57 -10.59 28.12
N ILE A 375 -10.71 -10.05 28.98
CA ILE A 375 -9.78 -10.82 29.82
C ILE A 375 -9.75 -10.18 31.21
N SER A 376 -10.36 -10.83 32.18
CA SER A 376 -10.46 -10.31 33.55
C SER A 376 -9.07 -10.04 34.18
N GLU A 377 -9.05 -9.13 35.16
CA GLU A 377 -7.85 -8.88 35.96
C GLU A 377 -7.34 -10.13 36.69
N LYS A 378 -8.25 -11.06 37.03
CA LYS A 378 -7.90 -12.37 37.61
C LYS A 378 -7.08 -13.20 36.64
N VAL A 379 -7.43 -13.23 35.36
CA VAL A 379 -6.67 -13.96 34.33
C VAL A 379 -5.36 -13.26 34.05
N SER A 380 -5.38 -11.93 33.85
CA SER A 380 -4.18 -11.13 33.57
C SER A 380 -3.09 -11.34 34.64
N LYS A 381 -3.43 -11.32 35.92
CA LYS A 381 -2.49 -11.53 37.04
C LYS A 381 -1.85 -12.93 37.09
N GLN A 382 -2.37 -13.91 36.35
CA GLN A 382 -1.77 -15.25 36.26
C GLN A 382 -0.68 -15.33 35.18
N LEU A 383 -0.55 -14.31 34.34
CA LEU A 383 0.39 -14.28 33.22
C LEU A 383 1.74 -13.70 33.67
N PRO A 384 2.86 -14.06 33.00
CA PRO A 384 4.18 -13.54 33.34
C PRO A 384 4.35 -12.10 32.88
N SER A 385 4.58 -11.18 33.82
CA SER A 385 4.79 -9.73 33.59
C SER A 385 3.81 -9.14 32.56
N PRO A 386 2.49 -9.17 32.84
CA PRO A 386 1.47 -8.78 31.88
C PRO A 386 1.47 -7.27 31.63
N THR A 387 1.46 -6.89 30.35
CA THR A 387 1.20 -5.52 29.89
C THR A 387 -0.12 -5.50 29.14
N ARG A 388 -1.15 -4.89 29.72
CA ARG A 388 -2.45 -4.77 29.06
C ARG A 388 -2.45 -3.64 28.03
N ILE A 389 -3.01 -3.90 26.87
CA ILE A 389 -3.29 -2.93 25.80
C ILE A 389 -4.77 -3.03 25.46
N GLN A 390 -5.49 -1.90 25.50
CA GLN A 390 -6.94 -1.85 25.32
C GLN A 390 -7.38 -0.47 24.85
N GLY A 391 -8.52 -0.42 24.17
CA GLY A 391 -9.35 0.76 24.00
C GLY A 391 -10.75 0.54 24.58
N ASN A 392 -11.64 1.53 24.45
CA ASN A 392 -13.04 1.39 24.87
C ASN A 392 -13.83 0.40 24.00
N ASP A 393 -13.41 0.24 22.74
CA ASP A 393 -13.95 -0.70 21.78
C ASP A 393 -12.84 -1.33 20.91
N ARG A 394 -13.25 -2.07 19.86
CA ARG A 394 -12.33 -2.75 18.95
C ARG A 394 -11.48 -1.80 18.11
N TYR A 395 -12.02 -0.63 17.78
CA TYR A 395 -11.36 0.34 16.92
C TYR A 395 -10.28 1.07 17.73
N GLU A 396 -10.64 1.55 18.92
CA GLU A 396 -9.68 2.14 19.84
C GLU A 396 -8.62 1.13 20.31
N THR A 397 -8.94 -0.16 20.45
CA THR A 397 -7.95 -1.19 20.79
C THR A 397 -6.89 -1.32 19.68
N SER A 398 -7.27 -1.24 18.40
CA SER A 398 -6.31 -1.26 17.29
C SER A 398 -5.38 -0.04 17.27
N ILE A 399 -5.90 1.14 17.62
CA ILE A 399 -5.10 2.36 17.78
C ILE A 399 -4.17 2.23 19.00
N ALA A 400 -4.68 1.71 20.12
CA ALA A 400 -3.91 1.54 21.35
C ALA A 400 -2.73 0.58 21.16
N VAL A 401 -2.91 -0.51 20.39
CA VAL A 401 -1.81 -1.41 19.99
C VAL A 401 -0.75 -0.65 19.23
N THR A 402 -1.16 0.10 18.21
CA THR A 402 -0.26 0.89 17.36
C THR A 402 0.56 1.90 18.17
N LYS A 403 -0.11 2.75 18.97
CA LYS A 403 0.56 3.75 19.83
C LYS A 403 1.44 3.12 20.91
N LYS A 404 0.99 2.02 21.55
CA LYS A 404 1.73 1.41 22.67
C LYS A 404 3.02 0.71 22.23
N LEU A 405 3.05 0.24 20.99
CA LEU A 405 4.15 -0.51 20.42
C LEU A 405 5.02 0.33 19.47
N ASP A 406 4.72 1.62 19.34
CA ASP A 406 5.47 2.57 18.49
C ASP A 406 5.57 2.09 17.04
N LEU A 407 4.45 1.60 16.52
CA LEU A 407 4.36 1.12 15.14
C LEU A 407 4.32 2.30 14.15
N PRO A 408 4.89 2.17 12.94
CA PRO A 408 4.81 3.21 11.92
C PRO A 408 3.37 3.59 11.59
N THR A 409 3.10 4.89 11.48
CA THR A 409 1.75 5.44 11.23
C THR A 409 1.63 6.20 9.91
N GLY A 410 2.72 6.36 9.16
CA GLY A 410 2.69 6.97 7.82
C GLY A 410 1.91 6.12 6.81
N GLY A 411 2.04 4.79 6.91
CA GLY A 411 1.29 3.82 6.12
C GLY A 411 0.58 2.79 6.99
N VAL A 412 -0.71 2.54 6.75
CA VAL A 412 -1.56 1.64 7.55
C VAL A 412 -2.38 0.70 6.68
N PHE A 413 -2.66 -0.49 7.20
CA PHE A 413 -3.69 -1.36 6.65
C PHE A 413 -5.03 -1.06 7.32
N VAL A 414 -6.10 -0.92 6.54
CA VAL A 414 -7.45 -0.64 7.03
C VAL A 414 -8.33 -1.84 6.76
N ALA A 415 -8.99 -2.37 7.80
CA ALA A 415 -9.88 -3.51 7.65
C ALA A 415 -11.14 -3.33 8.51
N THR A 416 -12.24 -3.98 8.10
CA THR A 416 -13.47 -3.93 8.89
C THR A 416 -13.28 -4.59 10.25
N GLY A 417 -13.74 -3.94 11.31
CA GLY A 417 -13.82 -4.54 12.63
C GLY A 417 -15.01 -5.49 12.77
N GLU A 418 -15.92 -5.57 11.80
CA GLU A 418 -17.17 -6.34 11.87
C GLU A 418 -17.06 -7.76 11.30
N GLY A 419 -16.03 -7.99 10.48
CA GLY A 419 -15.64 -9.30 9.93
C GLY A 419 -14.21 -9.66 10.32
N PHE A 420 -13.87 -10.95 10.25
CA PHE A 420 -12.53 -11.43 10.65
C PHE A 420 -11.62 -11.75 9.46
N ALA A 421 -12.19 -12.12 8.32
CA ALA A 421 -11.46 -12.84 7.28
C ALA A 421 -10.38 -11.99 6.63
N ASP A 422 -10.71 -10.77 6.22
CA ASP A 422 -9.81 -9.90 5.45
C ASP A 422 -8.65 -9.39 6.31
N ALA A 423 -8.93 -8.97 7.55
CA ALA A 423 -7.90 -8.61 8.53
C ALA A 423 -7.02 -9.80 8.94
N LEU A 424 -7.60 -11.01 9.06
CA LEU A 424 -6.85 -12.22 9.36
C LEU A 424 -5.84 -12.54 8.26
N THR A 425 -6.28 -12.60 7.01
CA THR A 425 -5.41 -12.95 5.89
C THR A 425 -4.43 -11.83 5.57
N GLY A 426 -4.87 -10.57 5.68
CA GLY A 426 -4.03 -9.40 5.47
C GLY A 426 -3.03 -9.12 6.60
N SER A 427 -3.19 -9.72 7.78
CA SER A 427 -2.25 -9.50 8.89
C SER A 427 -0.80 -9.89 8.57
N VAL A 428 -0.61 -10.93 7.74
CA VAL A 428 0.73 -11.36 7.30
C VAL A 428 1.31 -10.37 6.29
N LEU A 429 0.47 -9.84 5.40
CA LEU A 429 0.88 -8.79 4.46
C LEU A 429 1.29 -7.52 5.22
N ALA A 430 0.46 -7.07 6.17
CA ALA A 430 0.77 -5.95 7.03
C ALA A 430 2.10 -6.14 7.78
N ALA A 431 2.36 -7.35 8.29
CA ALA A 431 3.64 -7.69 8.91
C ALA A 431 4.83 -7.60 7.94
N LYS A 432 4.69 -8.01 6.67
CA LYS A 432 5.74 -7.88 5.64
C LYS A 432 6.08 -6.41 5.33
N PHE A 433 5.08 -5.53 5.37
CA PHE A 433 5.24 -4.09 5.17
C PHE A 433 5.68 -3.33 6.43
N GLY A 434 5.78 -3.99 7.58
CA GLY A 434 6.13 -3.30 8.83
C GLY A 434 5.00 -2.43 9.40
N ALA A 435 3.77 -2.60 8.92
CA ALA A 435 2.66 -1.67 9.15
C ALA A 435 1.58 -2.24 10.11
N PRO A 436 0.90 -1.39 10.87
CA PRO A 436 -0.23 -1.79 11.70
C PRO A 436 -1.48 -2.08 10.85
N THR A 437 -2.41 -2.83 11.43
CA THR A 437 -3.79 -2.92 10.92
C THR A 437 -4.72 -2.14 11.86
N ILE A 438 -5.35 -1.10 11.31
CA ILE A 438 -6.32 -0.24 11.99
C ILE A 438 -7.73 -0.68 11.57
N LEU A 439 -8.61 -0.85 12.56
CA LEU A 439 -9.97 -1.32 12.32
C LEU A 439 -10.93 -0.16 12.08
N THR A 440 -11.91 -0.38 11.19
CA THR A 440 -12.98 0.58 10.89
C THR A 440 -14.38 -0.05 10.95
N LYS A 441 -15.43 0.77 11.06
CA LYS A 441 -16.81 0.29 10.81
C LYS A 441 -16.99 0.09 9.31
N LYS A 442 -18.06 -0.62 8.93
CA LYS A 442 -18.29 -0.91 7.52
C LYS A 442 -18.29 0.33 6.61
N ASN A 443 -19.02 1.39 6.96
CA ASN A 443 -19.30 2.51 6.02
C ASN A 443 -18.74 3.87 6.48
N GLN A 444 -18.00 3.93 7.58
CA GLN A 444 -17.44 5.17 8.10
C GLN A 444 -16.27 4.87 9.03
N LEU A 445 -15.30 5.77 9.07
CA LEU A 445 -14.30 5.78 10.14
C LEU A 445 -15.01 6.07 11.47
N PRO A 446 -14.70 5.33 12.55
CA PRO A 446 -14.95 5.80 13.90
C PRO A 446 -14.23 7.13 14.13
N ASP A 447 -14.82 8.06 14.89
CA ASP A 447 -14.19 9.34 15.23
C ASP A 447 -12.77 9.17 15.80
N SER A 448 -12.55 8.10 16.59
CA SER A 448 -11.23 7.75 17.12
C SER A 448 -10.22 7.40 16.03
N THR A 449 -10.64 6.66 15.00
CA THR A 449 -9.79 6.30 13.85
C THR A 449 -9.52 7.51 12.95
N TYR A 450 -10.54 8.30 12.63
CA TYR A 450 -10.39 9.53 11.84
C TYR A 450 -9.41 10.50 12.52
N ASN A 451 -9.60 10.77 13.81
CA ASN A 451 -8.71 11.66 14.57
C ASN A 451 -7.29 11.08 14.68
N PHE A 452 -7.15 9.76 14.82
CA PHE A 452 -5.84 9.11 14.83
C PHE A 452 -5.08 9.33 13.52
N PHE A 453 -5.71 9.08 12.37
CA PHE A 453 -5.07 9.32 11.07
C PHE A 453 -4.65 10.78 10.90
N LYS A 454 -5.50 11.72 11.33
CA LYS A 454 -5.20 13.15 11.30
C LYS A 454 -4.03 13.55 12.20
N GLU A 455 -4.03 13.07 13.44
CA GLU A 455 -2.97 13.37 14.43
C GLU A 455 -1.61 12.82 14.00
N GLU A 456 -1.59 11.60 13.47
CA GLU A 456 -0.38 10.91 13.04
C GLU A 456 0.07 11.32 11.62
N GLN A 457 -0.73 12.11 10.91
CA GLN A 457 -0.50 12.48 9.51
C GLN A 457 -0.31 11.25 8.61
N THR A 458 -1.17 10.25 8.80
CA THR A 458 -1.19 9.04 7.97
C THR A 458 -1.51 9.42 6.52
N THR A 459 -0.70 8.93 5.59
CA THR A 459 -0.83 9.24 4.16
C THR A 459 -1.10 7.99 3.32
N ASP A 460 -0.57 6.83 3.68
CA ASP A 460 -0.72 5.64 2.84
C ASP A 460 -1.69 4.64 3.49
N TYR A 461 -2.73 4.27 2.75
CA TYR A 461 -3.81 3.41 3.23
C TYR A 461 -3.96 2.19 2.33
N ILE A 462 -3.90 0.99 2.90
CA ILE A 462 -4.23 -0.25 2.18
C ILE A 462 -5.50 -0.86 2.78
N ILE A 463 -6.62 -0.71 2.08
CA ILE A 463 -7.90 -1.30 2.46
C ILE A 463 -7.91 -2.79 2.13
N LEU A 464 -8.24 -3.61 3.12
CA LEU A 464 -8.41 -5.06 3.00
C LEU A 464 -9.90 -5.41 2.98
N GLY A 465 -10.35 -5.98 1.86
CA GLY A 465 -11.75 -6.37 1.64
C GLY A 465 -12.49 -5.43 0.71
N GLY A 466 -13.53 -5.94 0.04
CA GLY A 466 -14.34 -5.16 -0.90
C GLY A 466 -15.31 -4.22 -0.20
N GLU A 467 -16.08 -3.46 -0.98
CA GLU A 467 -17.06 -2.48 -0.46
C GLU A 467 -18.14 -3.10 0.47
N SER A 468 -18.38 -4.40 0.34
CA SER A 468 -19.29 -5.11 1.24
C SER A 468 -18.76 -5.22 2.68
N ALA A 469 -17.44 -5.14 2.87
CA ALA A 469 -16.73 -5.20 4.14
C ALA A 469 -16.26 -3.80 4.60
N VAL A 470 -15.63 -3.04 3.71
CA VAL A 470 -15.19 -1.65 3.92
C VAL A 470 -15.76 -0.80 2.79
N GLY A 471 -16.93 -0.21 3.00
CA GLY A 471 -17.67 0.58 2.01
C GLY A 471 -17.00 1.92 1.71
N THR A 472 -17.43 2.55 0.61
CA THR A 472 -16.85 3.78 0.07
C THR A 472 -16.88 4.96 1.05
N GLY A 473 -17.84 5.00 1.98
CA GLY A 473 -17.87 6.05 3.01
C GLY A 473 -16.63 6.04 3.93
N VAL A 474 -15.91 4.92 4.04
CA VAL A 474 -14.60 4.88 4.71
C VAL A 474 -13.53 5.56 3.85
N GLU A 475 -13.55 5.36 2.53
CA GLU A 475 -12.64 6.03 1.60
C GLU A 475 -12.89 7.54 1.61
N ASP A 476 -14.16 7.96 1.54
CA ASP A 476 -14.58 9.37 1.64
C ASP A 476 -14.07 10.02 2.94
N ASP A 477 -14.17 9.29 4.07
CA ASP A 477 -13.66 9.75 5.36
C ASP A 477 -12.13 9.85 5.36
N ILE A 478 -11.41 8.90 4.74
CA ILE A 478 -9.94 8.94 4.60
C ILE A 478 -9.52 10.14 3.73
N PHE A 479 -10.17 10.36 2.58
CA PHE A 479 -9.92 11.54 1.73
C PHE A 479 -10.17 12.85 2.47
N SER A 480 -11.02 12.85 3.50
CA SER A 480 -11.35 14.02 4.31
C SER A 480 -10.43 14.20 5.52
N VAL A 481 -9.46 13.31 5.77
CA VAL A 481 -8.47 13.46 6.86
C VAL A 481 -7.50 14.61 6.57
N ASP A 482 -7.18 14.82 5.29
CA ASP A 482 -6.20 15.79 4.78
C ASP A 482 -6.65 17.26 4.81
#